data_AF-A0A9X1WHC2-F1
#
_entry.id   AF-A0A9X1WHC2-F1
#
_cell.length_a   1.000
_cell.length_b   1.000
_cell.length_c   1.000
_cell.angle_alpha   90.00
_cell.angle_beta   90.00
_cell.angle_gamma   90.00
#
_symmetry.space_group_name_H-M   'P 1'
#
loop_
_entity.id
_entity.type
_entity.pdbx_description
1 polymer ?
#
loop_
_entity_poly.entity_id
_entity_poly.type
_entity_poly.pdbx_seq_one_letter_code
_entity_poly.pdbx_strand_id
1 'polypeptide(L)'
;MTTTTVHQPHSPPGTPPPAMGTARVGWTALTAVTPAVWGTTYIVTTHMLPDGHPLFAAMMRALPAGLIALALARTLPSGSWWWKSLVLGTLNMAAFFPLLFLTAQHLPGGVAATLNASQPIVVAVLAVVILHEKLSVWRLGWGTVGVGGVALVVLGPGAGLDLVGLLAGVGAAASMGTGVVLTKKWGRPDGVSATALAGWQLTAAGLVLLGPALVVDGVPADIDGTAVAGYLWLGLVGGLMTYVIWFSGIRRLPVTATALLGLLSPLVAAVLGAVVAGESLSPVQLTGFALALSAMLAGQLSPPRTRNENTKNTKNTKNTREGTTT
;
A
#
# COMPACT_ATOMS: atom_id res chain seq x y z
N MET A 1 -57.40 16.42 -46.64
CA MET A 1 -55.94 16.44 -46.89
C MET A 1 -55.41 17.77 -46.38
N THR A 2 -54.76 17.75 -45.22
CA THR A 2 -54.07 18.92 -44.66
C THR A 2 -52.92 18.37 -43.82
N THR A 3 -51.72 18.40 -44.40
CA THR A 3 -50.49 17.91 -43.78
C THR A 3 -49.90 19.06 -42.99
N THR A 4 -49.92 18.99 -41.66
CA THR A 4 -49.29 19.98 -40.78
C THR A 4 -47.83 19.59 -40.57
N THR A 5 -46.92 20.32 -41.22
CA THR A 5 -45.47 20.17 -41.05
C THR A 5 -45.04 20.80 -39.72
N VAL A 6 -44.61 19.99 -38.76
CA VAL A 6 -44.07 20.48 -37.48
C VAL A 6 -42.58 20.80 -37.65
N HIS A 7 -42.23 22.07 -37.46
CA HIS A 7 -40.87 22.58 -37.50
C HIS A 7 -40.14 22.20 -36.20
N GLN A 8 -39.05 21.42 -36.27
CA GLN A 8 -38.19 21.17 -35.10
C GLN A 8 -37.23 22.35 -34.85
N PRO A 9 -37.07 22.81 -33.61
CA PRO A 9 -36.09 23.85 -33.27
C PRO A 9 -34.66 23.29 -33.19
N HIS A 10 -33.73 24.00 -33.83
CA HIS A 10 -32.29 23.72 -33.77
C HIS A 10 -31.77 23.87 -32.32
N SER A 11 -31.10 22.83 -31.81
CA SER A 11 -30.39 22.88 -30.53
C SER A 11 -29.08 23.68 -30.68
N PRO A 12 -28.72 24.57 -29.73
CA PRO A 12 -27.46 25.30 -29.78
C PRO A 12 -26.25 24.36 -29.57
N PRO A 13 -25.08 24.69 -30.13
CA PRO A 13 -23.88 23.85 -30.04
C PRO A 13 -23.47 23.64 -28.58
N GLY A 14 -23.31 22.37 -28.20
CA GLY A 14 -22.88 21.97 -26.87
C GLY A 14 -21.55 22.61 -26.49
N THR A 15 -21.47 23.11 -25.27
CA THR A 15 -20.22 23.59 -24.67
C THR A 15 -19.16 22.48 -24.73
N PRO A 16 -17.90 22.78 -25.10
CA PRO A 16 -16.84 21.80 -25.09
C PRO A 16 -16.66 21.25 -23.66
N PRO A 17 -16.43 19.94 -23.48
CA PRO A 17 -16.26 19.36 -22.15
C PRO A 17 -15.07 20.01 -21.44
N PRO A 18 -15.17 20.31 -20.13
CA PRO A 18 -14.08 20.93 -19.38
C PRO A 18 -12.82 20.06 -19.43
N ALA A 19 -11.66 20.71 -19.48
CA ALA A 19 -10.33 20.13 -19.64
C ALA A 19 -10.06 18.93 -18.70
N MET A 20 -10.40 17.72 -19.14
CA MET A 20 -10.21 16.48 -18.38
C MET A 20 -8.73 16.11 -18.15
N GLY A 21 -7.79 16.79 -18.84
CA GLY A 21 -6.35 16.58 -18.69
C GLY A 21 -5.76 17.22 -17.43
N THR A 22 -6.03 18.51 -17.20
CA THR A 22 -5.38 19.30 -16.13
C THR A 22 -5.79 18.83 -14.74
N ALA A 23 -7.06 18.48 -14.55
CA ALA A 23 -7.55 17.93 -13.29
C ALA A 23 -6.93 16.56 -12.97
N ARG A 24 -6.72 15.69 -13.98
CA ARG A 24 -6.08 14.38 -13.80
C ARG A 24 -4.59 14.51 -13.47
N VAL A 25 -3.88 15.47 -14.08
CA VAL A 25 -2.48 15.77 -13.75
C VAL A 25 -2.36 16.27 -12.31
N GLY A 26 -3.23 17.20 -11.89
CA GLY A 26 -3.27 17.69 -10.52
C GLY A 26 -3.49 16.58 -9.49
N TRP A 27 -4.46 15.69 -9.72
CA TRP A 27 -4.69 14.53 -8.85
C TRP A 27 -3.52 13.54 -8.83
N THR A 28 -2.87 13.32 -9.98
CA THR A 28 -1.70 12.43 -10.06
C THR A 28 -0.53 13.00 -9.27
N ALA A 29 -0.21 14.29 -9.46
CA ALA A 29 0.86 14.96 -8.73
C ALA A 29 0.59 14.98 -7.22
N LEU A 30 -0.64 15.32 -6.81
CA LEU A 30 -1.02 15.33 -5.40
C LEU A 30 -0.93 13.91 -4.78
N THR A 31 -1.38 12.89 -5.52
CA THR A 31 -1.30 11.50 -5.03
C THR A 31 0.15 11.01 -4.98
N ALA A 32 1.03 11.46 -5.87
CA ALA A 32 2.46 11.11 -5.90
C ALA A 32 3.24 11.62 -4.67
N VAL A 33 2.80 12.72 -4.06
CA VAL A 33 3.37 13.23 -2.80
C VAL A 33 3.28 12.18 -1.69
N THR A 34 2.22 11.36 -1.69
CA THR A 34 2.00 10.38 -0.62
C THR A 34 3.11 9.31 -0.56
N PRO A 35 3.35 8.50 -1.60
CA PRO A 35 4.40 7.51 -1.58
C PRO A 35 5.79 8.15 -1.41
N ALA A 36 6.01 9.37 -1.91
CA ALA A 36 7.25 10.10 -1.65
C ALA A 36 7.46 10.37 -0.15
N VAL A 37 6.44 10.87 0.55
CA VAL A 37 6.47 11.09 2.01
C VAL A 37 6.60 9.78 2.79
N TRP A 38 5.97 8.70 2.34
CA TRP A 38 6.19 7.39 2.97
C TRP A 38 7.63 6.89 2.76
N GLY A 39 8.27 7.20 1.63
CA GLY A 39 9.70 6.95 1.42
C GLY A 39 10.60 7.70 2.42
N THR A 40 10.22 8.90 2.86
CA THR A 40 11.00 9.65 3.86
C THR A 40 10.87 9.09 5.28
N THR A 41 9.86 8.23 5.53
CA THR A 41 9.64 7.62 6.84
C THR A 41 10.86 6.82 7.31
N TYR A 42 11.60 6.18 6.40
CA TYR A 42 12.81 5.42 6.75
C TYR A 42 13.89 6.33 7.33
N ILE A 43 14.25 7.42 6.65
CA ILE A 43 15.24 8.39 7.15
C ILE A 43 14.79 9.08 8.44
N VAL A 44 13.52 9.48 8.53
CA VAL A 44 12.99 10.09 9.77
C VAL A 44 13.09 9.13 10.94
N THR A 45 12.78 7.84 10.72
CA THR A 45 12.85 6.81 11.76
C THR A 45 14.29 6.52 12.18
N THR A 46 15.25 6.57 11.25
CA THR A 46 16.66 6.27 11.56
C THR A 46 17.46 7.45 12.10
N HIS A 47 17.12 8.69 11.72
CA HIS A 47 17.93 9.87 12.06
C HIS A 47 17.27 10.80 13.09
N MET A 48 15.94 10.79 13.19
CA MET A 48 15.23 11.73 14.06
C MET A 48 14.61 11.06 15.28
N LEU A 49 14.42 9.75 15.27
CA LEU A 49 13.81 9.04 16.38
C LEU A 49 14.89 8.41 17.28
N PRO A 50 14.66 8.36 18.61
CA PRO A 50 15.52 7.62 19.52
C PRO A 50 15.59 6.13 19.16
N ASP A 51 16.81 5.61 19.10
CA ASP A 51 17.07 4.19 18.87
C ASP A 51 16.51 3.32 20.00
N GLY A 52 16.08 2.11 19.67
CA GLY A 52 15.59 1.15 20.67
C GLY A 52 14.15 1.35 21.13
N HIS A 53 13.43 2.36 20.61
CA HIS A 53 12.02 2.62 20.95
C HIS A 53 11.01 2.46 19.77
N PRO A 54 11.02 1.34 19.00
CA PRO A 54 10.15 1.16 17.84
C PRO A 54 8.66 0.96 18.19
N LEU A 55 8.32 0.35 19.34
CA LEU A 55 6.94 0.21 19.82
C LEU A 55 6.37 1.57 20.23
N PHE A 56 7.18 2.40 20.91
CA PHE A 56 6.77 3.77 21.27
C PHE A 56 6.55 4.63 20.04
N ALA A 57 7.45 4.55 19.05
CA ALA A 57 7.28 5.23 17.77
C ALA A 57 6.01 4.79 17.03
N ALA A 58 5.73 3.49 17.01
CA ALA A 58 4.52 2.94 16.40
C ALA A 58 3.25 3.43 17.10
N MET A 59 3.28 3.50 18.44
CA MET A 59 2.18 4.03 19.24
C MET A 59 1.95 5.52 18.92
N MET A 60 3.00 6.33 18.87
CA MET A 60 2.91 7.76 18.53
C MET A 60 2.44 8.01 17.10
N ARG A 61 2.73 7.10 16.17
CA ARG A 61 2.22 7.15 14.81
C ARG A 61 0.73 6.76 14.73
N ALA A 62 0.29 5.78 15.50
CA ALA A 62 -1.05 5.21 15.39
C ALA A 62 -2.09 5.90 16.29
N LEU A 63 -1.79 6.09 17.58
CA LEU A 63 -2.77 6.48 18.59
C LEU A 63 -3.30 7.92 18.38
N PRO A 64 -2.46 8.97 18.21
CA PRO A 64 -2.96 10.33 18.00
C PRO A 64 -3.79 10.44 16.73
N ALA A 65 -3.31 9.87 15.62
CA ALA A 65 -4.03 9.87 14.35
C ALA A 65 -5.38 9.12 14.45
N GLY A 66 -5.40 8.00 15.17
CA GLY A 66 -6.61 7.23 15.45
C GLY A 66 -7.64 8.00 16.25
N LEU A 67 -7.21 8.65 17.35
CA LEU A 67 -8.09 9.46 18.20
C LEU A 67 -8.64 10.67 17.45
N ILE A 68 -7.82 11.35 16.64
CA ILE A 68 -8.27 12.45 15.78
C ILE A 68 -9.29 11.95 14.76
N ALA A 69 -9.01 10.85 14.07
CA ALA A 69 -9.93 10.26 13.10
C ALA A 69 -11.25 9.83 13.76
N LEU A 70 -11.20 9.27 14.98
CA LEU A 70 -12.38 8.90 15.75
C LEU A 70 -13.19 10.12 16.18
N ALA A 71 -12.53 11.18 16.64
CA ALA A 71 -13.15 12.45 17.05
C ALA A 71 -13.80 13.18 15.86
N LEU A 72 -13.21 13.10 14.66
CA LEU A 72 -13.78 13.65 13.43
C LEU A 72 -14.94 12.80 12.91
N ALA A 73 -14.81 11.47 12.97
CA ALA A 73 -15.82 10.55 12.47
C ALA A 73 -17.03 10.43 13.40
N ARG A 74 -16.87 10.73 14.70
CA ARG A 74 -17.90 10.70 15.77
C ARG A 74 -18.75 9.44 15.77
N THR A 75 -18.17 8.32 15.35
CA THR A 75 -18.84 7.04 15.20
C THR A 75 -17.99 5.99 15.88
N LEU A 76 -18.57 5.28 16.84
CA LEU A 76 -17.89 4.18 17.54
C LEU A 76 -18.18 2.84 16.86
N PRO A 77 -17.29 1.84 17.01
CA PRO A 77 -17.58 0.49 16.58
C PRO A 77 -18.88 -0.03 17.21
N SER A 78 -19.65 -0.81 16.44
CA SER A 78 -20.89 -1.42 16.91
C SER A 78 -20.90 -2.94 16.69
N GLY A 79 -21.48 -3.67 17.64
CA GLY A 79 -21.61 -5.13 17.58
C GLY A 79 -20.26 -5.84 17.36
N SER A 80 -20.20 -6.71 16.35
CA SER A 80 -18.99 -7.48 16.00
C SER A 80 -17.78 -6.64 15.59
N TRP A 81 -17.95 -5.35 15.30
CA TRP A 81 -16.86 -4.49 14.85
C TRP A 81 -15.88 -4.10 15.96
N TRP A 82 -16.24 -4.24 17.23
CA TRP A 82 -15.28 -4.03 18.34
C TRP A 82 -14.06 -4.94 18.21
N TRP A 83 -14.28 -6.25 18.12
CA TRP A 83 -13.18 -7.20 18.01
C TRP A 83 -12.57 -7.23 16.60
N LYS A 84 -13.37 -7.03 15.54
CA LYS A 84 -12.83 -6.97 14.17
C LYS A 84 -11.90 -5.79 14.00
N SER A 85 -12.27 -4.60 14.47
CA SER A 85 -11.39 -3.42 14.43
C SER A 85 -10.14 -3.61 15.28
N LEU A 86 -10.24 -4.32 16.41
CA LEU A 86 -9.07 -4.70 17.20
C LEU A 86 -8.12 -5.61 16.42
N VAL A 87 -8.63 -6.68 15.79
CA VAL A 87 -7.82 -7.60 14.99
C VAL A 87 -7.24 -6.90 13.77
N LEU A 88 -8.04 -6.14 13.02
CA LEU A 88 -7.58 -5.40 11.84
C LEU A 88 -6.55 -4.32 12.20
N GLY A 89 -6.79 -3.57 13.29
CA GLY A 89 -5.85 -2.59 13.80
C GLY A 89 -4.55 -3.24 14.25
N THR A 90 -4.65 -4.39 14.92
CA THR A 90 -3.46 -5.15 15.34
C THR A 90 -2.63 -5.59 14.15
N LEU A 91 -3.25 -6.23 13.16
CA LEU A 91 -2.52 -6.79 12.01
C LEU A 91 -2.00 -5.72 11.04
N ASN A 92 -2.82 -4.71 10.71
CA ASN A 92 -2.44 -3.70 9.73
C ASN A 92 -1.50 -2.64 10.31
N MET A 93 -1.55 -2.38 11.62
CA MET A 93 -0.88 -1.22 12.21
C MET A 93 -0.05 -1.62 13.45
N ALA A 94 -0.63 -2.27 14.46
CA ALA A 94 0.05 -2.51 15.74
C ALA A 94 1.24 -3.47 15.62
N ALA A 95 1.10 -4.56 14.87
CA ALA A 95 2.19 -5.48 14.58
C ALA A 95 3.04 -4.97 13.41
N PHE A 96 2.42 -4.30 12.44
CA PHE A 96 3.11 -3.81 11.24
C PHE A 96 4.13 -2.70 11.54
N PHE A 97 3.73 -1.63 12.24
CA PHE A 97 4.60 -0.46 12.43
C PHE A 97 5.86 -0.74 13.24
N PRO A 98 5.84 -1.46 14.37
CA PRO A 98 7.07 -1.76 15.11
C PRO A 98 8.02 -2.61 14.28
N LEU A 99 7.49 -3.62 13.56
CA LEU A 99 8.31 -4.45 12.67
C LEU A 99 8.88 -3.65 11.51
N LEU A 100 8.10 -2.73 10.94
CA LEU A 100 8.56 -1.78 9.92
C LEU A 100 9.70 -0.90 10.44
N PHE A 101 9.57 -0.36 11.66
CA PHE A 101 10.61 0.48 12.26
C PHE A 101 11.85 -0.30 12.65
N LEU A 102 11.69 -1.52 13.17
CA LEU A 102 12.81 -2.42 13.44
C LEU A 102 13.56 -2.75 12.15
N THR A 103 12.85 -2.99 11.05
CA THR A 103 13.44 -3.16 9.72
C THR A 103 14.21 -1.92 9.28
N ALA A 104 13.62 -0.72 9.46
CA ALA A 104 14.23 0.54 9.07
C ALA A 104 15.50 0.86 9.88
N GLN A 105 15.53 0.50 11.17
CA GLN A 105 16.69 0.70 12.05
C GLN A 105 17.86 -0.24 11.75
N HIS A 106 17.58 -1.43 11.21
CA HIS A 106 18.58 -2.49 11.02
C HIS A 106 19.02 -2.69 9.56
N LEU A 107 18.26 -2.17 8.59
CA LEU A 107 18.55 -2.32 7.17
C LEU A 107 18.67 -0.94 6.48
N PRO A 108 19.48 -0.85 5.42
CA PRO A 108 19.52 0.35 4.57
C PRO A 108 18.12 0.71 4.07
N GLY A 109 17.79 2.00 4.01
CA GLY A 109 16.44 2.49 3.74
C GLY A 109 15.86 1.96 2.42
N GLY A 110 16.69 1.85 1.38
CA GLY A 110 16.28 1.25 0.09
C GLY A 110 15.89 -0.22 0.22
N VAL A 111 16.65 -1.01 0.98
CA VAL A 111 16.38 -2.45 1.21
C VAL A 111 15.09 -2.64 2.02
N ALA A 112 14.97 -1.90 3.12
CA ALA A 112 13.80 -1.93 4.00
C ALA A 112 12.51 -1.57 3.21
N ALA A 113 12.60 -0.56 2.35
CA ALA A 113 11.49 -0.13 1.53
C ALA A 113 11.12 -1.14 0.44
N THR A 114 12.08 -1.80 -0.21
CA THR A 114 11.78 -2.87 -1.18
C THR A 114 11.13 -4.08 -0.54
N LEU A 115 11.58 -4.45 0.66
CA LEU A 115 11.01 -5.57 1.42
C LEU A 115 9.53 -5.29 1.72
N ASN A 116 9.19 -4.08 2.17
CA ASN A 116 7.80 -3.67 2.36
C ASN A 116 7.04 -3.53 1.04
N ALA A 117 7.67 -3.03 -0.01
CA ALA A 117 7.07 -2.92 -1.32
C ALA A 117 6.64 -4.31 -1.85
N SER A 118 7.32 -5.39 -1.47
CA SER A 118 6.94 -6.77 -1.84
C SER A 118 5.62 -7.28 -1.24
N GLN A 119 4.99 -6.53 -0.32
CA GLN A 119 3.73 -6.90 0.35
C GLN A 119 2.61 -7.40 -0.59
N PRO A 120 2.37 -6.83 -1.80
CA PRO A 120 1.34 -7.34 -2.70
C PRO A 120 1.52 -8.81 -3.10
N ILE A 121 2.76 -9.30 -3.11
CA ILE A 121 3.07 -10.71 -3.38
C ILE A 121 2.58 -11.58 -2.22
N VAL A 122 2.85 -11.15 -0.99
CA VAL A 122 2.38 -11.82 0.23
C VAL A 122 0.84 -11.82 0.28
N VAL A 123 0.21 -10.69 -0.02
CA VAL A 123 -1.26 -10.58 -0.13
C VAL A 123 -1.81 -11.54 -1.18
N ALA A 124 -1.18 -11.66 -2.35
CA ALA A 124 -1.65 -12.55 -3.41
C ALA A 124 -1.60 -14.03 -2.98
N VAL A 125 -0.55 -14.45 -2.28
CA VAL A 125 -0.44 -15.80 -1.71
C VAL A 125 -1.51 -16.02 -0.64
N LEU A 126 -1.63 -15.09 0.31
CA LEU A 126 -2.62 -15.19 1.40
C LEU A 126 -4.07 -15.15 0.89
N ALA A 127 -4.36 -14.42 -0.19
CA ALA A 127 -5.68 -14.41 -0.80
C ALA A 127 -6.07 -15.80 -1.33
N VAL A 128 -5.13 -16.59 -1.82
CA VAL A 128 -5.42 -17.98 -2.25
C VAL A 128 -5.64 -18.90 -1.06
N VAL A 129 -4.82 -18.77 -0.03
CA VAL A 129 -4.92 -19.63 1.15
C VAL A 129 -6.18 -19.33 1.97
N ILE A 130 -6.51 -18.05 2.18
CA ILE A 130 -7.57 -17.61 3.10
C ILE A 130 -8.91 -17.37 2.39
N LEU A 131 -8.89 -16.84 1.16
CA LEU A 131 -10.11 -16.53 0.38
C LEU A 131 -10.41 -17.58 -0.69
N HIS A 132 -9.53 -18.56 -0.90
CA HIS A 132 -9.66 -19.58 -1.96
C HIS A 132 -9.83 -18.97 -3.38
N GLU A 133 -9.24 -17.79 -3.61
CA GLU A 133 -9.23 -17.16 -4.93
C GLU A 133 -8.32 -17.93 -5.90
N LYS A 134 -8.69 -17.95 -7.19
CA LYS A 134 -7.85 -18.56 -8.23
C LYS A 134 -6.67 -17.66 -8.57
N LEU A 135 -5.44 -18.16 -8.38
CA LEU A 135 -4.22 -17.47 -8.75
C LEU A 135 -4.10 -17.34 -10.28
N SER A 136 -3.88 -16.12 -10.75
CA SER A 136 -3.42 -15.91 -12.12
C SER A 136 -1.97 -16.37 -12.23
N VAL A 137 -1.68 -17.26 -13.19
CA VAL A 137 -0.30 -17.71 -13.50
C VAL A 137 0.63 -16.52 -13.74
N TRP A 138 0.10 -15.44 -14.33
CA TRP A 138 0.82 -14.17 -14.49
C TRP A 138 1.27 -13.55 -13.16
N ARG A 139 0.35 -13.48 -12.19
CA ARG A 139 0.65 -12.95 -10.85
C ARG A 139 1.62 -13.85 -10.09
N LEU A 140 1.54 -15.16 -10.27
CA LEU A 140 2.47 -16.11 -9.67
C LEU A 140 3.88 -15.97 -10.26
N GLY A 141 3.99 -15.84 -11.59
CA GLY A 141 5.26 -15.64 -12.29
C GLY A 141 5.96 -14.37 -11.82
N TRP A 142 5.28 -13.23 -11.88
CA TRP A 142 5.85 -11.98 -11.38
C TRP A 142 6.04 -11.96 -9.87
N GLY A 143 5.18 -12.63 -9.10
CA GLY A 143 5.40 -12.84 -7.67
C GLY A 143 6.74 -13.55 -7.38
N THR A 144 7.06 -14.58 -8.16
CA THR A 144 8.33 -15.33 -8.03
C THR A 144 9.53 -14.47 -8.41
N VAL A 145 9.43 -13.69 -9.50
CA VAL A 145 10.46 -12.73 -9.90
C VAL A 145 10.67 -11.66 -8.82
N GLY A 146 9.60 -11.18 -8.20
CA GLY A 146 9.67 -10.19 -7.11
C GLY A 146 10.34 -10.74 -5.86
N VAL A 147 10.00 -11.97 -5.46
CA VAL A 147 10.69 -12.68 -4.36
C VAL A 147 12.17 -12.87 -4.68
N GLY A 148 12.51 -13.25 -5.92
CA GLY A 148 13.90 -13.35 -6.37
C GLY A 148 14.63 -12.01 -6.32
N GLY A 149 13.97 -10.91 -6.71
CA GLY A 149 14.50 -9.56 -6.61
C GLY A 149 14.83 -9.18 -5.18
N VAL A 150 13.87 -9.36 -4.26
CA VAL A 150 14.08 -9.14 -2.82
C VAL A 150 15.22 -10.03 -2.29
N ALA A 151 15.26 -11.31 -2.66
CA ALA A 151 16.32 -12.22 -2.25
C ALA A 151 17.70 -11.76 -2.74
N LEU A 152 17.83 -11.20 -3.95
CA LEU A 152 19.10 -10.62 -4.43
C LEU A 152 19.51 -9.37 -3.64
N VAL A 153 18.55 -8.55 -3.21
CA VAL A 153 18.86 -7.41 -2.32
C VAL A 153 19.38 -7.89 -0.97
N VAL A 154 18.81 -8.98 -0.46
CA VAL A 154 19.10 -9.51 0.88
C VAL A 154 20.38 -10.35 0.91
N LEU A 155 20.59 -11.20 -0.10
CA LEU A 155 21.69 -12.16 -0.18
C LEU A 155 22.90 -11.64 -0.98
N GLY A 156 22.90 -10.35 -1.32
CA GLY A 156 23.98 -9.72 -2.08
C GLY A 156 25.35 -9.88 -1.38
N PRO A 157 26.46 -10.07 -2.11
CA PRO A 157 27.80 -10.14 -1.53
C PRO A 157 28.12 -8.89 -0.71
N GLY A 158 28.61 -9.07 0.52
CA GLY A 158 28.99 -7.96 1.41
C GLY A 158 27.83 -7.22 2.05
N ALA A 159 26.59 -7.71 1.93
CA ALA A 159 25.42 -6.95 2.38
C ALA A 159 25.39 -6.74 3.91
N GLY A 160 26.03 -7.61 4.70
CA GLY A 160 26.15 -7.44 6.16
C GLY A 160 24.81 -7.18 6.85
N LEU A 161 23.70 -7.58 6.22
CA LEU A 161 22.38 -7.19 6.65
C LEU A 161 22.04 -7.90 7.95
N ASP A 162 21.52 -7.14 8.89
CA ASP A 162 21.09 -7.70 10.13
C ASP A 162 19.85 -8.60 9.93
N LEU A 163 19.94 -9.81 10.47
CA LEU A 163 18.91 -10.83 10.36
C LEU A 163 17.62 -10.40 11.08
N VAL A 164 17.73 -9.63 12.17
CA VAL A 164 16.56 -9.13 12.91
C VAL A 164 15.77 -8.18 12.02
N GLY A 165 16.43 -7.22 11.36
CA GLY A 165 15.80 -6.35 10.37
C GLY A 165 15.09 -7.10 9.24
N LEU A 166 15.73 -8.14 8.69
CA LEU A 166 15.15 -8.95 7.62
C LEU A 166 13.89 -9.70 8.07
N LEU A 167 13.97 -10.41 9.20
CA LEU A 167 12.85 -11.16 9.77
C LEU A 167 11.70 -10.21 10.15
N ALA A 168 12.03 -9.03 10.68
CA ALA A 168 11.07 -8.00 10.98
C ALA A 168 10.33 -7.54 9.73
N GLY A 169 11.03 -7.29 8.62
CA GLY A 169 10.39 -6.80 7.39
C GLY A 169 9.52 -7.84 6.71
N VAL A 170 9.93 -9.11 6.73
CA VAL A 170 9.07 -10.23 6.26
C VAL A 170 7.85 -10.36 7.17
N GLY A 171 8.03 -10.28 8.49
CA GLY A 171 6.94 -10.30 9.47
C GLY A 171 5.97 -9.14 9.29
N ALA A 172 6.46 -7.94 8.99
CA ALA A 172 5.66 -6.75 8.70
C ALA A 172 4.79 -6.99 7.46
N ALA A 173 5.39 -7.45 6.37
CA ALA A 173 4.68 -7.76 5.13
C ALA A 173 3.63 -8.86 5.32
N ALA A 174 3.93 -9.90 6.11
CA ALA A 174 2.99 -10.97 6.45
C ALA A 174 1.83 -10.50 7.32
N SER A 175 2.11 -9.69 8.35
CA SER A 175 1.09 -9.12 9.24
C SER A 175 0.13 -8.23 8.47
N MET A 176 0.66 -7.26 7.74
CA MET A 176 -0.16 -6.33 6.96
C MET A 176 -0.86 -7.05 5.80
N GLY A 177 -0.20 -8.02 5.18
CA GLY A 177 -0.80 -8.86 4.14
C GLY A 177 -2.04 -9.59 4.65
N THR A 178 -1.94 -10.22 5.82
CA THR A 178 -3.07 -10.88 6.50
C THR A 178 -4.17 -9.88 6.84
N GLY A 179 -3.80 -8.72 7.40
CA GLY A 179 -4.71 -7.63 7.73
C GLY A 179 -5.51 -7.12 6.54
N VAL A 180 -4.87 -6.96 5.38
CA VAL A 180 -5.51 -6.54 4.12
C VAL A 180 -6.49 -7.61 3.62
N VAL A 181 -6.09 -8.89 3.65
CA VAL A 181 -6.96 -10.00 3.22
C VAL A 181 -8.19 -10.13 4.13
N LEU A 182 -8.01 -10.00 5.46
CA LEU A 182 -9.13 -9.98 6.41
C LEU A 182 -10.02 -8.75 6.25
N THR A 183 -9.45 -7.58 5.98
CA THR A 183 -10.22 -6.36 5.67
C THR A 183 -11.12 -6.58 4.46
N LYS A 184 -10.59 -7.23 3.41
CA LYS A 184 -11.38 -7.62 2.24
C LYS A 184 -12.47 -8.63 2.59
N LYS A 185 -12.16 -9.63 3.42
CA LYS A 185 -13.10 -10.67 3.86
C LYS A 185 -14.28 -10.11 4.66
N TRP A 186 -14.00 -9.17 5.58
CA TRP A 186 -15.01 -8.60 6.48
C TRP A 186 -15.70 -7.36 5.91
N GLY A 187 -15.12 -6.74 4.89
CA GLY A 187 -15.69 -5.58 4.22
C GLY A 187 -15.69 -4.34 5.12
N ARG A 188 -16.76 -3.54 5.01
CA ARG A 188 -16.99 -2.35 5.82
C ARG A 188 -18.42 -2.39 6.36
N PRO A 189 -18.67 -1.97 7.61
CA PRO A 189 -20.04 -1.87 8.11
C PRO A 189 -20.86 -0.87 7.30
N ASP A 190 -22.16 -1.13 7.16
CA ASP A 190 -23.08 -0.23 6.48
C ASP A 190 -23.16 1.12 7.20
N GLY A 191 -23.19 2.20 6.43
CA GLY A 191 -23.23 3.58 6.96
C GLY A 191 -21.92 4.10 7.56
N VAL A 192 -20.87 3.29 7.62
CA VAL A 192 -19.59 3.69 8.23
C VAL A 192 -18.63 4.21 7.15
N SER A 193 -18.06 5.40 7.38
CA SER A 193 -17.11 6.01 6.46
C SER A 193 -15.75 5.28 6.48
N ALA A 194 -14.94 5.42 5.43
CA ALA A 194 -13.59 4.84 5.42
C ALA A 194 -12.71 5.46 6.51
N THR A 195 -12.89 6.76 6.78
CA THR A 195 -12.20 7.49 7.85
C THR A 195 -12.57 6.97 9.23
N ALA A 196 -13.85 6.66 9.46
CA ALA A 196 -14.31 6.05 10.70
C ALA A 196 -13.65 4.67 10.93
N LEU A 197 -13.68 3.81 9.91
CA LEU A 197 -13.06 2.48 9.97
C LEU A 197 -11.54 2.56 10.20
N ALA A 198 -10.86 3.51 9.54
CA ALA A 198 -9.44 3.77 9.76
C ALA A 198 -9.17 4.27 11.19
N GLY A 199 -10.00 5.18 11.70
CA GLY A 199 -9.94 5.66 13.08
C GLY A 199 -10.11 4.54 14.10
N TRP A 200 -11.02 3.59 13.86
CA TRP A 200 -11.20 2.41 14.72
C TRP A 200 -9.93 1.54 14.75
N GLN A 201 -9.35 1.28 13.58
CA GLN A 201 -8.13 0.45 13.46
C GLN A 201 -6.91 1.13 14.07
N LEU A 202 -6.69 2.42 13.81
CA LEU A 202 -5.57 3.19 14.35
C LEU A 202 -5.68 3.37 15.87
N THR A 203 -6.88 3.65 16.38
CA THR A 203 -7.12 3.75 17.82
C THR A 203 -6.88 2.41 18.50
N ALA A 204 -7.45 1.33 17.95
CA ALA A 204 -7.24 0.00 18.49
C ALA A 204 -5.77 -0.41 18.46
N ALA A 205 -5.06 -0.10 17.37
CA ALA A 205 -3.62 -0.35 17.27
C ALA A 205 -2.81 0.42 18.31
N GLY A 206 -3.11 1.70 18.49
CA GLY A 206 -2.49 2.54 19.51
C GLY A 206 -2.73 2.04 20.93
N LEU A 207 -3.96 1.58 21.22
CA LEU A 207 -4.31 0.99 22.52
C LEU A 207 -3.60 -0.35 22.77
N VAL A 208 -3.49 -1.21 21.75
CA VAL A 208 -2.75 -2.47 21.82
C VAL A 208 -1.25 -2.21 22.04
N LEU A 209 -0.70 -1.18 21.38
CA LEU A 209 0.70 -0.80 21.52
C LEU A 209 1.02 -0.11 22.84
N LEU A 210 0.04 0.49 23.53
CA LEU A 210 0.27 1.27 24.75
C LEU A 210 0.99 0.45 25.83
N GLY A 211 0.55 -0.77 26.11
CA GLY A 211 1.18 -1.65 27.10
C GLY A 211 2.62 -2.01 26.73
N PRO A 212 2.84 -2.66 25.57
CA PRO A 212 4.18 -3.02 25.10
C PRO A 212 5.13 -1.82 24.98
N ALA A 213 4.65 -0.68 24.45
CA ALA A 213 5.46 0.54 24.33
C ALA A 213 5.95 1.06 25.69
N LEU A 214 5.12 0.99 26.73
CA LEU A 214 5.52 1.48 28.05
C LEU A 214 6.33 0.47 28.86
N VAL A 215 6.15 -0.84 28.62
CA VAL A 215 6.80 -1.91 29.39
C VAL A 215 8.12 -2.38 28.76
N VAL A 216 8.18 -2.48 27.44
CA VAL A 216 9.34 -2.99 26.70
C VAL A 216 10.29 -1.85 26.35
N ASP A 217 9.79 -0.84 25.64
CA ASP A 217 10.61 0.31 25.23
C ASP A 217 10.75 1.33 26.37
N GLY A 218 9.65 1.56 27.11
CA GLY A 218 9.53 2.72 27.99
C GLY A 218 9.38 4.02 27.21
N VAL A 219 9.15 5.11 27.95
CA VAL A 219 9.22 6.46 27.36
C VAL A 219 10.70 6.81 27.15
N PRO A 220 11.12 7.19 25.93
CA PRO A 220 12.51 7.60 25.69
C PRO A 220 12.91 8.70 26.66
N ALA A 221 14.04 8.53 27.35
CA ALA A 221 14.52 9.51 28.34
C ALA A 221 14.96 10.83 27.67
N ASP A 222 15.43 10.75 26.43
CA ASP A 222 16.03 11.86 25.67
C ASP A 222 15.15 12.26 24.47
N ILE A 223 13.92 12.74 24.73
CA ILE A 223 13.10 13.36 23.68
C ILE A 223 13.57 14.80 23.48
N ASP A 224 14.50 14.99 22.55
CA ASP A 224 14.95 16.32 22.11
C ASP A 224 13.97 16.94 21.09
N GLY A 225 14.24 18.18 20.67
CA GLY A 225 13.41 18.85 19.66
C GLY A 225 13.34 18.11 18.32
N THR A 226 14.39 17.35 17.97
CA THR A 226 14.48 16.53 16.76
C THR A 226 13.51 15.35 16.84
N ALA A 227 13.48 14.64 17.96
CA ALA A 227 12.57 13.54 18.23
C ALA A 227 11.11 14.00 18.22
N VAL A 228 10.80 15.15 18.82
CA VAL A 228 9.45 15.74 18.75
C VAL A 228 9.06 16.01 17.30
N ALA A 229 9.94 16.63 16.51
CA ALA A 229 9.68 16.89 15.10
C ALA A 229 9.48 15.59 14.30
N GLY A 230 10.27 14.55 14.59
CA GLY A 230 10.16 13.21 13.98
C GLY A 230 8.81 12.55 14.28
N TYR A 231 8.37 12.53 15.55
CA TYR A 231 7.06 11.97 15.93
C TYR A 231 5.89 12.76 15.32
N LEU A 232 5.95 14.09 15.34
CA LEU A 232 4.93 14.94 14.70
C LEU A 232 4.88 14.71 13.20
N TRP A 233 6.04 14.58 12.54
CA TRP A 233 6.12 14.24 11.13
C TRP A 233 5.48 12.88 10.84
N LEU A 234 5.83 11.84 11.61
CA LEU A 234 5.28 10.49 11.42
C LEU A 234 3.77 10.43 11.60
N GLY A 235 3.23 11.09 12.63
CA GLY A 235 1.80 11.05 12.93
C GLY A 235 0.97 11.93 11.99
N LEU A 236 1.35 13.20 11.84
CA LEU A 236 0.54 14.18 11.12
C LEU A 236 0.78 14.14 9.61
N VAL A 237 2.04 14.16 9.18
CA VAL A 237 2.42 14.24 7.77
C VAL A 237 2.42 12.85 7.14
N GLY A 238 3.23 11.95 7.69
CA GLY A 238 3.39 10.57 7.22
C GLY A 238 2.20 9.65 7.50
N GLY A 239 1.30 10.06 8.39
CA GLY A 239 0.06 9.37 8.72
C GLY A 239 -1.16 10.13 8.19
N LEU A 240 -1.68 11.06 8.98
CA LEU A 240 -3.00 11.66 8.75
C LEU A 240 -3.14 12.34 7.38
N MET A 241 -2.23 13.25 7.03
CA MET A 241 -2.28 14.02 5.79
C MET A 241 -2.15 13.11 4.56
N THR A 242 -1.12 12.26 4.54
CA THR A 242 -0.86 11.35 3.42
C THR A 242 -1.95 10.32 3.22
N TYR A 243 -2.48 9.71 4.28
CA TYR A 243 -3.61 8.78 4.12
C TYR A 243 -4.83 9.47 3.51
N VAL A 244 -5.17 10.69 3.94
CA VAL A 244 -6.30 11.45 3.35
C VAL A 244 -6.08 11.74 1.86
N ILE A 245 -4.88 12.18 1.49
CA ILE A 245 -4.52 12.45 0.10
C ILE A 245 -4.57 11.16 -0.74
N TRP A 246 -3.95 10.09 -0.26
CA TRP A 246 -3.90 8.79 -0.93
C TRP A 246 -5.30 8.24 -1.18
N PHE A 247 -6.14 8.18 -0.14
CA PHE A 247 -7.51 7.67 -0.28
C PHE A 247 -8.36 8.53 -1.21
N SER A 248 -8.12 9.84 -1.27
CA SER A 248 -8.78 10.74 -2.23
C SER A 248 -8.30 10.49 -3.66
N GLY A 249 -6.99 10.26 -3.84
CA GLY A 249 -6.35 9.97 -5.11
C GLY A 249 -6.80 8.63 -5.71
N ILE A 250 -6.78 7.56 -4.92
CA ILE A 250 -7.14 6.22 -5.42
C ILE A 250 -8.60 6.11 -5.85
N ARG A 251 -9.49 6.98 -5.33
CA ARG A 251 -10.91 7.04 -5.74
C ARG A 251 -11.10 7.72 -7.09
N ARG A 252 -10.10 8.47 -7.57
CA ARG A 252 -10.18 9.33 -8.77
C ARG A 252 -9.23 8.90 -9.88
N LEU A 253 -8.15 8.18 -9.54
CA LEU A 253 -7.13 7.73 -10.48
C LEU A 253 -7.36 6.28 -10.93
N PRO A 254 -6.95 5.93 -12.16
CA PRO A 254 -6.92 4.53 -12.59
C PRO A 254 -5.99 3.68 -11.71
N VAL A 255 -6.35 2.41 -11.52
CA VAL A 255 -5.57 1.43 -10.71
C VAL A 255 -4.12 1.32 -11.18
N THR A 256 -3.88 1.35 -12.49
CA THR A 256 -2.52 1.29 -13.04
C THR A 256 -1.69 2.51 -12.64
N ALA A 257 -2.29 3.70 -12.60
CA ALA A 257 -1.60 4.91 -12.21
C ALA A 257 -1.23 4.87 -10.71
N THR A 258 -2.15 4.44 -9.85
CA THR A 258 -1.87 4.33 -8.40
C THR A 258 -0.82 3.27 -8.09
N ALA A 259 -0.79 2.16 -8.84
CA ALA A 259 0.24 1.13 -8.73
C ALA A 259 1.64 1.69 -9.07
N LEU A 260 1.75 2.48 -10.15
CA LEU A 260 2.99 3.16 -10.54
C LEU A 260 3.43 4.18 -9.49
N LEU A 261 2.50 4.97 -8.95
CA LEU A 261 2.79 5.94 -7.90
C LEU A 261 3.35 5.25 -6.64
N GLY A 262 2.84 4.07 -6.27
CA GLY A 262 3.33 3.32 -5.11
C GLY A 262 4.83 2.98 -5.19
N LEU A 263 5.39 2.81 -6.39
CA LEU A 263 6.82 2.53 -6.58
C LEU A 263 7.72 3.73 -6.25
N LEU A 264 7.16 4.94 -6.14
CA LEU A 264 7.91 6.12 -5.71
C LEU A 264 8.42 5.98 -4.27
N SER A 265 7.73 5.23 -3.41
CA SER A 265 8.14 5.08 -2.01
C SER A 265 9.51 4.41 -1.86
N PRO A 266 9.75 3.20 -2.41
CA PRO A 266 11.07 2.59 -2.35
C PRO A 266 12.14 3.35 -3.13
N LEU A 267 11.79 4.04 -4.23
CA LEU A 267 12.72 4.89 -4.96
C LEU A 267 13.19 6.09 -4.13
N VAL A 268 12.26 6.80 -3.49
CA VAL A 268 12.58 7.94 -2.62
C VAL A 268 13.37 7.47 -1.40
N ALA A 269 13.01 6.34 -0.80
CA ALA A 269 13.77 5.77 0.32
C ALA A 269 15.22 5.44 -0.09
N ALA A 270 15.43 4.83 -1.25
CA ALA A 270 16.77 4.50 -1.75
C ALA A 270 17.59 5.76 -2.09
N VAL A 271 16.98 6.76 -2.74
CA VAL A 271 17.66 8.03 -3.06
C VAL A 271 18.02 8.79 -1.79
N LEU A 272 17.11 8.89 -0.82
CA LEU A 272 17.40 9.55 0.45
C LEU A 272 18.41 8.75 1.29
N GLY A 273 18.37 7.43 1.28
CA GLY A 273 19.41 6.58 1.87
C GLY A 273 20.79 6.89 1.29
N ALA A 274 20.90 6.99 -0.04
CA ALA A 274 22.16 7.31 -0.69
C ALA A 274 22.65 8.74 -0.43
N VAL A 275 21.76 9.74 -0.47
CA VAL A 275 22.13 11.16 -0.37
C VAL A 275 22.29 11.63 1.07
N VAL A 276 21.43 11.18 1.99
CA VAL A 276 21.40 11.65 3.39
C VAL A 276 22.24 10.74 4.29
N ALA A 277 22.07 9.42 4.15
CA ALA A 277 22.73 8.44 5.01
C ALA A 277 24.05 7.91 4.41
N GLY A 278 24.41 8.32 3.18
CA GLY A 278 25.61 7.85 2.50
C GLY A 278 25.58 6.37 2.13
N GLU A 279 24.39 5.75 2.08
CA GLU A 279 24.23 4.33 1.79
C GLU A 279 24.59 4.03 0.34
N SER A 280 25.44 3.03 0.12
CA SER A 280 25.74 2.53 -1.23
C SER A 280 25.18 1.12 -1.39
N LEU A 281 24.27 0.96 -2.35
CA LEU A 281 23.77 -0.35 -2.73
C LEU A 281 24.76 -1.00 -3.69
N SER A 282 25.11 -2.26 -3.44
CA SER A 282 25.96 -3.02 -4.36
C SER A 282 25.27 -3.22 -5.71
N PRO A 283 26.02 -3.49 -6.80
CA PRO A 283 25.42 -3.77 -8.11
C PRO A 283 24.38 -4.90 -8.08
N VAL A 284 24.60 -5.91 -7.23
CA VAL A 284 23.67 -7.02 -7.02
C VAL A 284 22.38 -6.53 -6.34
N GLN A 285 22.50 -5.68 -5.32
CA GLN A 285 21.35 -5.08 -4.64
C GLN A 285 20.57 -4.17 -5.58
N LEU A 286 21.24 -3.37 -6.41
CA LEU A 286 20.59 -2.51 -7.38
C LEU A 286 19.82 -3.33 -8.43
N THR A 287 20.39 -4.46 -8.86
CA THR A 287 19.72 -5.40 -9.78
C THR A 287 18.51 -6.06 -9.13
N GLY A 288 18.65 -6.53 -7.89
CA GLY A 288 17.55 -7.10 -7.10
C GLY A 288 16.42 -6.09 -6.87
N PHE A 289 16.79 -4.85 -6.55
CA PHE A 289 15.87 -3.73 -6.37
C PHE A 289 15.08 -3.44 -7.65
N ALA A 290 15.78 -3.31 -8.79
CA ALA A 290 15.15 -3.11 -10.09
C ALA A 290 14.21 -4.28 -10.47
N LEU A 291 14.63 -5.51 -10.18
CA LEU A 291 13.84 -6.72 -10.45
C LEU A 291 12.56 -6.75 -9.60
N ALA A 292 12.67 -6.43 -8.31
CA ALA A 292 11.54 -6.39 -7.38
C ALA A 292 10.50 -5.33 -7.79
N LEU A 293 10.93 -4.10 -8.09
CA LEU A 293 10.02 -3.05 -8.56
C LEU A 293 9.36 -3.40 -9.90
N SER A 294 10.12 -3.95 -10.84
CA SER A 294 9.61 -4.38 -12.14
C SER A 294 8.56 -5.48 -12.00
N ALA A 295 8.81 -6.45 -11.11
CA ALA A 295 7.90 -7.53 -10.80
C ALA A 295 6.61 -7.05 -10.14
N MET A 296 6.72 -6.13 -9.17
CA MET A 296 5.56 -5.52 -8.54
C MET A 296 4.70 -4.77 -9.55
N LEU A 297 5.33 -4.02 -10.47
CA LEU A 297 4.62 -3.30 -11.51
C LEU A 297 3.89 -4.28 -12.44
N ALA A 298 4.63 -5.22 -13.02
CA ALA A 298 4.09 -6.15 -14.00
C ALA A 298 3.04 -7.11 -13.40
N GLY A 299 3.22 -7.51 -12.14
CA GLY A 299 2.25 -8.33 -11.40
C GLY A 299 0.92 -7.63 -11.12
N GLN A 300 0.91 -6.29 -11.06
CA GLN A 300 -0.31 -5.49 -10.92
C GLN A 300 -1.03 -5.22 -12.25
N LEU A 301 -0.35 -5.43 -13.39
CA LEU A 301 -0.98 -5.33 -14.71
C LEU A 301 -1.87 -6.54 -14.99
N SER A 302 -2.88 -6.32 -15.83
CA SER A 302 -3.74 -7.41 -16.31
C SER A 302 -2.92 -8.40 -17.15
N PRO A 303 -3.14 -9.72 -16.97
CA PRO A 303 -2.46 -10.71 -17.80
C PRO A 303 -2.78 -10.46 -19.28
N PRO A 304 -1.80 -10.62 -20.19
CA PRO A 304 -2.06 -10.59 -21.63
C PRO A 304 -3.18 -11.59 -21.95
N ARG A 305 -4.25 -11.14 -22.62
CA ARG A 305 -5.31 -12.04 -23.09
C ARG A 305 -4.68 -13.09 -24.00
N THR A 306 -4.58 -14.33 -23.54
CA THR A 306 -4.15 -15.45 -24.36
C THR A 306 -5.09 -15.59 -25.55
N ARG A 307 -4.55 -15.39 -26.76
CA ARG A 307 -5.19 -15.47 -28.08
C ARG A 307 -5.65 -16.90 -28.45
N ASN A 308 -6.21 -17.66 -27.50
CA ASN A 308 -6.63 -19.05 -27.74
C ASN A 308 -8.15 -19.27 -27.63
N GLU A 309 -8.95 -18.27 -27.26
CA GLU A 309 -10.42 -18.40 -27.27
C GLU A 309 -11.06 -18.18 -28.65
N ASN A 310 -10.41 -17.45 -29.56
CA ASN A 310 -10.97 -17.23 -30.90
C ASN A 310 -10.97 -18.50 -31.77
N THR A 311 -9.99 -19.40 -31.61
CA THR A 311 -9.92 -20.62 -32.46
C THR A 311 -10.95 -21.68 -32.05
N LYS A 312 -11.38 -21.71 -30.78
CA LYS A 312 -12.47 -22.61 -30.33
C LYS A 312 -13.83 -22.13 -30.81
N ASN A 313 -14.07 -20.82 -30.83
CA ASN A 313 -15.36 -20.30 -31.29
C ASN A 313 -15.52 -20.43 -32.82
N THR A 314 -14.45 -20.23 -33.61
CA THR A 314 -14.52 -20.42 -35.08
C THR A 314 -14.73 -21.87 -35.50
N LYS A 315 -14.21 -22.87 -34.74
CA LYS A 315 -14.47 -24.29 -35.01
C LYS A 315 -15.92 -24.69 -34.68
N ASN A 316 -16.51 -24.14 -33.62
CA ASN A 316 -17.90 -24.44 -33.25
C ASN A 316 -18.92 -23.83 -34.23
N THR A 317 -18.66 -22.62 -34.76
CA THR A 317 -19.53 -22.03 -35.79
C THR A 317 -19.44 -22.76 -37.13
N LYS A 318 -18.31 -23.42 -37.44
CA LYS A 318 -18.15 -24.19 -38.69
C LYS A 318 -18.85 -25.55 -38.61
N ASN A 319 -18.71 -26.29 -37.51
CA ASN A 319 -19.40 -27.57 -37.32
C ASN A 319 -20.94 -27.43 -37.25
N THR A 320 -21.46 -26.31 -36.75
CA THR A 320 -22.92 -26.07 -36.70
C THR A 320 -23.50 -25.72 -38.09
N ARG A 321 -22.66 -25.29 -39.04
CA ARG A 321 -23.11 -24.98 -40.42
C ARG A 321 -23.01 -26.17 -41.37
N GLU A 322 -22.15 -27.14 -41.09
CA GLU A 322 -22.00 -28.35 -41.92
C GLU A 322 -22.96 -29.49 -41.51
N GLY A 323 -23.60 -29.42 -40.34
CA GLY A 323 -24.53 -30.44 -39.83
C GLY A 323 -26.01 -30.29 -40.21
N THR A 324 -26.38 -29.29 -41.02
CA THR A 324 -27.80 -28.98 -41.34
C THR A 324 -28.17 -29.22 -42.82
N THR A 325 -27.32 -29.92 -43.57
CA THR A 325 -27.59 -30.35 -44.95
C THR A 325 -27.37 -31.85 -45.10
N THR A 326 -28.28 -32.63 -44.52
CA THR A 326 -28.62 -34.00 -44.94
C THR A 326 -30.07 -34.25 -44.55
#